data_AF-A0A6Q8PFM5-F1
#
_entry.id   AF-A0A6Q8PFM5-F1
#
_cell.length_a   1.000
_cell.length_b   1.000
_cell.length_c   1.000
_cell.angle_alpha   90.00
_cell.angle_beta   90.00
_cell.angle_gamma   90.00
#
_symmetry.space_group_name_H-M   'P 1'
#
loop_
_entity.id
_entity.type
_entity.pdbx_description
1 polymer ?
#
loop_
_entity_poly.entity_id
_entity_poly.type
_entity_poly.pdbx_seq_one_letter_code
_entity_poly.pdbx_strand_id
1 'polypeptide(L)'
;MFRCGGLAAGALKQKLVPLVRTVCVRSPRQRNRLPGNLFQRWHVPLELQMTRQMASSGASGGKIDNSVLVLIVGLSTVGAGAYAYKTMKEDEKRYNERISGLGLTPEQKQKKAALSASEGEEVPQDKAPSHVPFLLIGGGTAAFAAARSIRARDPGARVLIVSEDPELPYMRPPLSKELWFSDDPNVTKTLRFKQWNGKERSIYFQPPSFYVSAQDLPHIENGGVAVLTGKKVVQLDVRDNMVKLNDGSQITYEKCLIATGGTPRSLSAIDRAGAEVKSRTTLFRKIGDFRSLEKISREVKSITIIGGGFLGSELACALGRKARALGTEVIQLFPEKGNMGKILPEYLSNWTMEKVRREGVKVMPNAIVQSVGVSSGKLLIKLKDGRKVETDHIVAAVGLEPNVELAKTGGLEIDSDFGGFRVNAELQARSNIWAGDAACFYDIKLGRRRVEHHDHAVVSGRLAGENMTGAAKPYWHQSMFWSDLGPDVGYEAIGLVDSSLPTVGVFAKATAQDNPKSATEQSGTGIRSESETESEASEITIPPSTPAVPQAPVQGEDYGKGVIFYLRDKVVVGIVLWNIFNRMPIARKIIKDGEQHEDLNEVAKLFNIHED
;
A
#
# COMPACT_ATOMS: atom_id res chain seq x y z
N MET A 1 11.96 -8.71 -66.22
CA MET A 1 11.92 -8.08 -67.56
C MET A 1 10.64 -7.25 -67.66
N PHE A 2 10.72 -6.04 -68.26
CA PHE A 2 9.68 -5.31 -69.04
C PHE A 2 8.19 -5.34 -68.60
N ARG A 3 7.43 -4.22 -68.54
CA ARG A 3 7.75 -2.78 -68.76
C ARG A 3 6.57 -1.85 -68.36
N CYS A 4 6.90 -0.58 -68.06
CA CYS A 4 6.13 0.68 -68.25
C CYS A 4 4.72 0.88 -67.62
N GLY A 5 4.30 2.13 -67.32
CA GLY A 5 4.90 3.43 -67.72
C GLY A 5 4.66 4.62 -66.77
N GLY A 6 5.36 5.73 -67.06
CA GLY A 6 5.21 7.06 -66.41
C GLY A 6 4.04 7.89 -67.00
N LEU A 7 3.91 9.21 -66.76
CA LEU A 7 4.94 10.25 -66.64
C LEU A 7 4.48 11.50 -65.85
N ALA A 8 5.48 12.28 -65.40
CA ALA A 8 5.55 13.76 -65.27
C ALA A 8 4.48 14.51 -64.42
N ALA A 9 4.81 15.29 -63.38
CA ALA A 9 5.81 16.37 -63.20
C ALA A 9 5.31 17.77 -63.60
N GLY A 10 5.28 18.68 -62.62
CA GLY A 10 4.91 20.09 -62.77
C GLY A 10 5.05 20.83 -61.44
N ALA A 11 6.19 21.49 -61.24
CA ALA A 11 6.47 22.23 -60.01
C ALA A 11 6.24 23.74 -60.23
N LEU A 12 5.70 24.43 -59.22
CA LEU A 12 6.02 25.86 -59.03
C LEU A 12 6.09 26.20 -57.54
N LYS A 13 7.04 27.09 -57.19
CA LYS A 13 7.37 27.51 -55.82
C LYS A 13 6.52 28.72 -55.42
N GLN A 14 6.13 28.79 -54.14
CA GLN A 14 6.13 30.08 -53.42
C GLN A 14 6.47 29.87 -51.93
N LYS A 15 7.30 30.77 -51.41
CA LYS A 15 7.73 30.81 -49.99
C LYS A 15 6.73 31.66 -49.19
N LEU A 16 6.53 31.36 -47.91
CA LEU A 16 6.41 32.38 -46.85
C LEU A 16 6.55 31.79 -45.43
N VAL A 17 7.65 32.21 -44.78
CA VAL A 17 8.01 32.32 -43.34
C VAL A 17 7.04 31.77 -42.26
N PRO A 18 7.53 30.97 -41.28
CA PRO A 18 6.82 30.69 -40.03
C PRO A 18 7.02 31.81 -39.00
N LEU A 19 5.93 32.29 -38.37
CA LEU A 19 6.00 33.22 -37.25
C LEU A 19 6.40 32.50 -35.95
N VAL A 20 7.61 32.77 -35.45
CA VAL A 20 8.01 32.46 -34.07
C VAL A 20 7.71 33.66 -33.17
N ARG A 21 6.92 33.48 -32.11
CA ARG A 21 6.73 34.49 -31.06
C ARG A 21 7.50 34.12 -29.80
N THR A 22 8.72 34.65 -29.70
CA THR A 22 9.48 34.69 -28.45
C THR A 22 9.05 35.91 -27.65
N VAL A 23 8.62 35.72 -26.39
CA VAL A 23 8.34 36.83 -25.46
C VAL A 23 9.51 36.94 -24.49
N CYS A 24 10.29 38.01 -24.63
CA CYS A 24 11.30 38.43 -23.67
C CYS A 24 10.83 39.73 -23.01
N VAL A 25 10.74 39.76 -21.67
CA VAL A 25 10.46 40.99 -20.92
C VAL A 25 11.66 41.29 -20.04
N ARG A 26 12.28 42.46 -20.28
CA ARG A 26 13.38 42.99 -19.47
C ARG A 26 12.85 43.64 -18.18
N SER A 27 13.64 43.54 -17.13
CA SER A 27 13.54 44.35 -15.93
C SER A 27 13.93 45.82 -16.18
N PRO A 28 13.42 46.77 -15.37
CA PRO A 28 14.03 48.07 -15.18
C PRO A 28 14.75 48.21 -13.82
N ARG A 29 15.80 49.02 -13.83
CA ARG A 29 16.81 49.25 -12.79
C ARG A 29 16.30 49.85 -11.48
N GLN A 30 17.05 49.57 -10.40
CA GLN A 30 17.09 50.35 -9.16
C GLN A 30 17.35 51.85 -9.39
N ARG A 31 16.82 52.69 -8.49
CA ARG A 31 17.46 53.95 -8.06
C ARG A 31 17.18 54.20 -6.57
N ASN A 32 18.24 54.46 -5.80
CA ASN A 32 18.17 54.88 -4.40
C ASN A 32 17.62 56.31 -4.26
N ARG A 33 16.83 56.57 -3.21
CA ARG A 33 16.92 57.75 -2.32
C ARG A 33 15.92 57.69 -1.16
N LEU A 34 16.46 57.63 0.06
CA LEU A 34 15.87 58.18 1.30
C LEU A 34 16.38 59.64 1.47
N PRO A 35 15.95 60.46 2.46
CA PRO A 35 15.12 60.15 3.65
C PRO A 35 13.94 61.13 3.91
N GLY A 36 13.16 60.90 4.98
CA GLY A 36 12.22 61.87 5.53
C GLY A 36 11.28 61.30 6.60
N ASN A 37 11.56 61.58 7.88
CA ASN A 37 10.68 61.24 9.01
C ASN A 37 9.52 62.23 9.14
N LEU A 38 8.34 61.78 9.59
CA LEU A 38 7.56 62.50 10.61
C LEU A 38 6.67 61.55 11.44
N PHE A 39 6.37 61.94 12.68
CA PHE A 39 5.77 61.12 13.74
C PHE A 39 4.25 61.24 13.84
N GLN A 40 3.58 60.16 14.29
CA GLN A 40 2.55 60.07 15.36
C GLN A 40 2.00 58.62 15.34
N ARG A 41 2.30 57.69 16.27
CA ARG A 41 2.44 57.64 17.74
C ARG A 41 1.10 57.65 18.51
N TRP A 42 0.56 56.46 18.75
CA TRP A 42 -0.26 56.09 19.92
C TRP A 42 0.29 54.79 20.53
N HIS A 43 0.08 54.60 21.83
CA HIS A 43 0.75 53.66 22.77
C HIS A 43 -0.31 53.07 23.73
N VAL A 44 -0.18 52.02 24.55
CA VAL A 44 0.69 50.84 24.88
C VAL A 44 -0.02 50.20 26.12
N PRO A 45 -0.06 48.88 26.42
CA PRO A 45 0.86 47.74 26.13
C PRO A 45 0.14 46.51 25.50
N LEU A 46 0.74 45.41 25.03
CA LEU A 46 1.90 44.58 25.43
C LEU A 46 1.57 43.52 26.52
N GLU A 47 1.28 42.29 26.09
CA GLU A 47 1.54 41.06 26.86
C GLU A 47 2.18 40.00 25.96
N LEU A 48 2.87 39.03 26.57
CA LEU A 48 3.92 38.21 25.96
C LEU A 48 3.65 36.70 26.17
N GLN A 49 4.33 35.83 25.38
CA GLN A 49 4.43 34.36 25.57
C GLN A 49 3.18 33.52 25.21
N MET A 50 3.28 32.25 24.81
CA MET A 50 4.44 31.44 24.38
C MET A 50 3.98 30.29 23.48
N THR A 51 4.77 29.95 22.45
CA THR A 51 4.73 28.63 21.82
C THR A 51 5.34 27.58 22.75
N ARG A 52 4.64 26.46 22.97
CA ARG A 52 5.20 25.29 23.68
C ARG A 52 5.39 24.11 22.73
N GLN A 53 6.64 23.88 22.34
CA GLN A 53 7.13 22.53 22.04
C GLN A 53 7.26 21.77 23.37
N MET A 54 7.01 20.46 23.37
CA MET A 54 7.42 19.58 24.47
C MET A 54 8.49 18.61 23.96
N ALA A 55 9.71 18.79 24.43
CA ALA A 55 10.74 17.76 24.48
C ALA A 55 10.95 17.39 25.95
N SER A 56 11.05 16.10 26.27
CA SER A 56 11.21 15.62 27.65
C SER A 56 12.69 15.44 28.00
N SER A 57 13.19 16.28 28.91
CA SER A 57 14.42 16.03 29.68
C SER A 57 14.15 16.24 31.17
N GLY A 58 14.85 15.50 32.03
CA GLY A 58 14.40 15.24 33.40
C GLY A 58 14.76 16.28 34.48
N ALA A 59 13.92 16.25 35.53
CA ALA A 59 14.19 16.63 36.93
C ALA A 59 14.48 18.10 37.31
N SER A 60 13.53 18.71 38.03
CA SER A 60 13.68 18.98 39.49
C SER A 60 12.31 19.32 40.10
N GLY A 61 12.19 19.21 41.43
CA GLY A 61 10.89 19.09 42.12
C GLY A 61 10.11 20.40 42.33
N GLY A 62 8.80 20.34 42.15
CA GLY A 62 7.82 21.33 42.61
C GLY A 62 6.63 20.62 43.26
N LYS A 63 6.12 21.16 44.38
CA LYS A 63 4.99 20.56 45.12
C LYS A 63 3.73 20.59 44.25
N ILE A 64 3.20 19.41 43.93
CA ILE A 64 1.84 19.27 43.38
C ILE A 64 0.86 19.35 44.55
N ASP A 65 -0.22 20.11 44.38
CA ASP A 65 -1.22 20.32 45.42
C ASP A 65 -2.04 19.04 45.67
N ASN A 66 -2.16 18.63 46.93
CA ASN A 66 -2.73 17.33 47.31
C ASN A 66 -4.19 17.17 46.87
N SER A 67 -4.92 18.28 46.76
CA SER A 67 -6.31 18.36 46.28
C SER A 67 -6.47 17.82 44.86
N VAL A 68 -5.55 18.13 43.94
CA VAL A 68 -5.59 17.69 42.53
C VAL A 68 -5.28 16.19 42.43
N LEU A 69 -4.34 15.70 43.23
CA LEU A 69 -4.00 14.27 43.31
C LEU A 69 -5.18 13.44 43.83
N VAL A 70 -5.86 13.91 44.90
CA VAL A 70 -7.08 13.26 45.41
C VAL A 70 -8.18 13.24 44.36
N LEU A 71 -8.34 14.29 43.55
CA LEU A 71 -9.38 14.36 42.52
C LEU A 71 -9.10 13.41 41.34
N ILE A 72 -7.83 13.26 40.92
CA ILE A 72 -7.41 12.30 39.88
C ILE A 72 -7.55 10.84 40.37
N VAL A 73 -7.16 10.57 41.63
CA VAL A 73 -7.33 9.24 42.25
C VAL A 73 -8.81 8.91 42.47
N GLY A 74 -9.63 9.89 42.85
CA GLY A 74 -11.09 9.75 42.96
C GLY A 74 -11.76 9.41 41.63
N LEU A 75 -11.45 10.14 40.56
CA LEU A 75 -12.03 9.89 39.23
C LEU A 75 -11.60 8.53 38.65
N SER A 76 -10.35 8.12 38.84
CA SER A 76 -9.85 6.82 38.36
C SER A 76 -10.42 5.63 39.15
N THR A 77 -10.61 5.76 40.46
CA THR A 77 -11.27 4.72 41.27
C THR A 77 -12.76 4.57 40.95
N VAL A 78 -13.48 5.67 40.70
CA VAL A 78 -14.88 5.61 40.24
C VAL A 78 -14.99 4.97 38.85
N GLY A 79 -14.09 5.31 37.92
CA GLY A 79 -14.04 4.70 36.58
C GLY A 79 -13.76 3.18 36.63
N ALA A 80 -12.83 2.75 37.48
CA ALA A 80 -12.54 1.34 37.71
C ALA A 80 -13.73 0.61 38.35
N GLY A 81 -14.41 1.23 39.33
CA GLY A 81 -15.61 0.68 39.96
C GLY A 81 -16.79 0.51 38.98
N ALA A 82 -17.03 1.49 38.11
CA ALA A 82 -18.05 1.42 37.07
C ALA A 82 -17.75 0.33 36.03
N TYR A 83 -16.48 0.17 35.64
CA TYR A 83 -16.04 -0.91 34.75
C TYR A 83 -16.24 -2.29 35.39
N ALA A 84 -15.82 -2.47 36.64
CA ALA A 84 -15.98 -3.72 37.38
C ALA A 84 -17.47 -4.09 37.62
N TYR A 85 -18.31 -3.11 37.95
CA TYR A 85 -19.75 -3.33 38.09
C TYR A 85 -20.38 -3.77 36.75
N LYS A 86 -19.95 -3.15 35.63
CA LYS A 86 -20.44 -3.54 34.30
C LYS A 86 -20.04 -4.96 33.93
N THR A 87 -18.78 -5.36 34.12
CA THR A 87 -18.35 -6.74 33.82
C THR A 87 -19.01 -7.77 34.74
N MET A 88 -19.16 -7.50 36.04
CA MET A 88 -19.89 -8.39 36.95
C MET A 88 -21.36 -8.58 36.53
N LYS A 89 -22.04 -7.51 36.08
CA LYS A 89 -23.43 -7.58 35.59
C LYS A 89 -23.57 -8.30 34.25
N GLU A 90 -22.56 -8.21 33.38
CA GLU A 90 -22.51 -8.98 32.13
C GLU A 90 -22.26 -10.48 32.38
N ASP A 91 -21.41 -10.82 33.36
CA ASP A 91 -21.18 -12.22 33.75
C ASP A 91 -22.34 -12.83 34.55
N GLU A 92 -23.05 -12.05 35.38
CA GLU A 92 -24.31 -12.48 36.00
C GLU A 92 -25.35 -12.86 34.92
N LYS A 93 -25.42 -12.07 33.83
CA LYS A 93 -26.32 -12.35 32.70
C LYS A 93 -25.94 -13.65 31.99
N ARG A 94 -24.64 -13.89 31.70
CA ARG A 94 -24.14 -15.16 31.15
C ARG A 94 -24.36 -16.35 32.09
N TYR A 95 -24.24 -16.13 33.40
CA TYR A 95 -24.48 -17.17 34.40
C TYR A 95 -25.96 -17.59 34.38
N ASN A 96 -26.88 -16.62 34.42
CA ASN A 96 -28.31 -16.87 34.36
C ASN A 96 -28.74 -17.52 33.02
N GLU A 97 -28.16 -17.13 31.88
CA GLU A 97 -28.34 -17.80 30.60
C GLU A 97 -27.88 -19.27 30.64
N ARG A 98 -26.72 -19.57 31.24
CA ARG A 98 -26.22 -20.94 31.40
C ARG A 98 -27.08 -21.79 32.34
N ILE A 99 -27.53 -21.22 33.47
CA ILE A 99 -28.44 -21.90 34.40
C ILE A 99 -29.79 -22.19 33.72
N SER A 100 -30.31 -21.29 32.89
CA SER A 100 -31.56 -21.50 32.13
C SER A 100 -31.49 -22.66 31.10
N GLY A 101 -30.28 -23.14 30.77
CA GLY A 101 -30.04 -24.29 29.89
C GLY A 101 -29.79 -25.62 30.60
N LEU A 102 -29.73 -25.64 31.94
CA LEU A 102 -29.58 -26.85 32.76
C LEU A 102 -30.96 -27.42 33.12
N GLY A 103 -31.19 -28.68 32.76
CA GLY A 103 -32.48 -29.38 32.95
C GLY A 103 -33.18 -29.80 31.66
N LEU A 104 -32.78 -29.27 30.49
CA LEU A 104 -33.33 -29.68 29.20
C LEU A 104 -32.71 -31.00 28.71
N THR A 105 -33.54 -31.97 28.34
CA THR A 105 -33.10 -33.24 27.73
C THR A 105 -32.48 -33.02 26.34
N PRO A 106 -31.68 -33.96 25.80
CA PRO A 106 -31.08 -33.82 24.47
C PRO A 106 -32.11 -33.54 23.36
N GLU A 107 -33.26 -34.21 23.40
CA GLU A 107 -34.37 -34.00 22.47
C GLU A 107 -35.00 -32.61 22.60
N GLN A 108 -35.14 -32.08 23.82
CA GLN A 108 -35.62 -30.71 24.04
C GLN A 108 -34.63 -29.66 23.53
N LYS A 109 -33.32 -29.91 23.64
CA LYS A 109 -32.28 -29.05 23.04
C LYS A 109 -32.34 -29.09 21.52
N GLN A 110 -32.52 -30.26 20.92
CA GLN A 110 -32.74 -30.39 19.47
C GLN A 110 -34.03 -29.70 19.01
N LYS A 111 -35.14 -29.85 19.74
CA LYS A 111 -36.42 -29.22 19.39
C LYS A 111 -36.37 -27.69 19.52
N LYS A 112 -35.67 -27.15 20.53
CA LYS A 112 -35.44 -25.71 20.69
C LYS A 112 -34.51 -25.16 19.59
N ALA A 113 -33.47 -25.90 19.20
CA ALA A 113 -32.59 -25.55 18.09
C ALA A 113 -33.28 -25.64 16.72
N ALA A 114 -34.23 -26.57 16.54
CA ALA A 114 -35.04 -26.69 15.33
C ALA A 114 -36.07 -25.55 15.21
N LEU A 115 -36.70 -25.15 16.34
CA LEU A 115 -37.61 -24.00 16.38
C LEU A 115 -36.88 -22.67 16.11
N SER A 116 -35.66 -22.50 16.63
CA SER A 116 -34.80 -21.35 16.28
C SER A 116 -34.15 -21.44 14.89
N ALA A 117 -34.36 -22.54 14.16
CA ALA A 117 -33.91 -22.71 12.78
C ALA A 117 -35.05 -22.59 11.76
N SER A 118 -36.31 -22.65 12.20
CA SER A 118 -37.50 -22.41 11.36
C SER A 118 -37.87 -20.93 11.24
N GLU A 119 -37.39 -20.08 12.15
CA GLU A 119 -37.41 -18.63 11.99
C GLU A 119 -36.01 -18.19 11.54
N GLY A 120 -35.83 -18.06 10.23
CA GLY A 120 -34.66 -17.38 9.71
C GLY A 120 -34.76 -15.90 10.03
N GLU A 121 -34.05 -15.43 11.06
CA GLU A 121 -33.76 -14.01 11.21
C GLU A 121 -33.08 -13.54 9.91
N GLU A 122 -33.79 -12.72 9.13
CA GLU A 122 -33.15 -12.00 8.03
C GLU A 122 -32.01 -11.18 8.63
N VAL A 123 -30.77 -11.49 8.22
CA VAL A 123 -29.63 -10.62 8.50
C VAL A 123 -30.03 -9.23 8.02
N PRO A 124 -30.08 -8.20 8.89
CA PRO A 124 -30.61 -6.91 8.51
C PRO A 124 -29.87 -6.41 7.27
N GLN A 125 -30.60 -6.23 6.16
CA GLN A 125 -29.97 -5.70 4.96
C GLN A 125 -29.46 -4.30 5.28
N ASP A 126 -28.14 -4.10 5.23
CA ASP A 126 -27.54 -2.77 5.29
C ASP A 126 -28.04 -1.95 4.09
N LYS A 127 -29.14 -1.24 4.32
CA LYS A 127 -29.86 -0.49 3.31
C LYS A 127 -29.05 0.75 2.95
N ALA A 128 -28.84 0.95 1.66
CA ALA A 128 -28.13 2.12 1.17
C ALA A 128 -28.93 3.41 1.51
N PRO A 129 -28.29 4.42 2.12
CA PRO A 129 -28.92 5.72 2.29
C PRO A 129 -29.04 6.43 0.93
N SER A 130 -30.06 7.26 0.75
CA SER A 130 -30.26 8.04 -0.48
C SER A 130 -29.26 9.19 -0.66
N HIS A 131 -28.61 9.62 0.42
CA HIS A 131 -27.65 10.72 0.45
C HIS A 131 -26.56 10.49 1.51
N VAL A 132 -25.35 10.95 1.24
CA VAL A 132 -24.26 11.02 2.24
C VAL A 132 -23.31 12.21 1.96
N PRO A 133 -22.88 12.99 2.96
CA PRO A 133 -21.90 14.07 2.75
C PRO A 133 -20.58 13.58 2.14
N PHE A 134 -19.99 12.51 2.69
CA PHE A 134 -18.73 11.94 2.21
C PHE A 134 -18.92 10.51 1.70
N LEU A 135 -18.81 10.31 0.38
CA LEU A 135 -18.89 9.00 -0.27
C LEU A 135 -17.49 8.52 -0.69
N LEU A 136 -17.08 7.34 -0.20
CA LEU A 136 -15.80 6.73 -0.55
C LEU A 136 -16.03 5.43 -1.33
N ILE A 137 -15.60 5.39 -2.59
CA ILE A 137 -15.80 4.27 -3.51
C ILE A 137 -14.60 3.32 -3.46
N GLY A 138 -14.80 2.13 -2.88
CA GLY A 138 -13.80 1.08 -2.66
C GLY A 138 -13.38 0.98 -1.19
N GLY A 139 -13.46 -0.21 -0.60
CA GLY A 139 -13.12 -0.48 0.82
C GLY A 139 -11.63 -0.66 1.14
N GLY A 140 -10.73 -0.02 0.38
CA GLY A 140 -9.27 -0.21 0.49
C GLY A 140 -8.57 0.67 1.54
N THR A 141 -7.24 0.53 1.60
CA THR A 141 -6.36 1.34 2.47
C THR A 141 -6.59 2.84 2.30
N ALA A 142 -6.63 3.35 1.07
CA ALA A 142 -6.83 4.78 0.82
C ALA A 142 -8.19 5.30 1.31
N ALA A 143 -9.28 4.55 1.11
CA ALA A 143 -10.59 4.95 1.62
C ALA A 143 -10.64 4.94 3.16
N PHE A 144 -10.04 3.94 3.80
CA PHE A 144 -9.97 3.90 5.26
C PHE A 144 -9.13 5.05 5.84
N ALA A 145 -7.99 5.38 5.21
CA ALA A 145 -7.19 6.54 5.58
C ALA A 145 -7.94 7.86 5.39
N ALA A 146 -8.72 8.00 4.31
CA ALA A 146 -9.57 9.16 4.06
C ALA A 146 -10.70 9.28 5.11
N ALA A 147 -11.42 8.19 5.41
CA ALA A 147 -12.48 8.17 6.41
C ALA A 147 -11.97 8.61 7.80
N ARG A 148 -10.80 8.10 8.21
CA ARG A 148 -10.12 8.54 9.44
C ARG A 148 -9.77 10.03 9.40
N SER A 149 -9.22 10.50 8.29
CA SER A 149 -8.81 11.90 8.11
C SER A 149 -9.98 12.88 8.17
N ILE A 150 -11.09 12.53 7.49
CA ILE A 150 -12.35 13.26 7.52
C ILE A 150 -12.87 13.34 8.96
N ARG A 151 -13.03 12.21 9.65
CA ARG A 151 -13.51 12.14 11.05
C ARG A 151 -12.60 12.85 12.06
N ALA A 152 -11.30 12.95 11.79
CA ALA A 152 -10.35 13.66 12.64
C ALA A 152 -10.43 15.19 12.49
N ARG A 153 -10.85 15.69 11.31
CA ARG A 153 -10.99 17.12 11.01
C ARG A 153 -12.42 17.63 11.19
N ASP A 154 -13.40 16.77 10.99
CA ASP A 154 -14.81 16.98 11.29
C ASP A 154 -15.32 15.81 12.16
N PRO A 155 -15.34 15.98 13.50
CA PRO A 155 -15.85 14.98 14.44
C PRO A 155 -17.36 14.67 14.30
N GLY A 156 -18.11 15.45 13.51
CA GLY A 156 -19.52 15.22 13.19
C GLY A 156 -19.74 14.50 11.85
N ALA A 157 -18.70 14.32 11.04
CA ALA A 157 -18.82 13.86 9.65
C ALA A 157 -19.55 12.51 9.51
N ARG A 158 -20.38 12.41 8.47
CA ARG A 158 -21.09 11.19 8.06
C ARG A 158 -20.41 10.63 6.80
N VAL A 159 -19.71 9.51 6.95
CA VAL A 159 -18.88 8.91 5.90
C VAL A 159 -19.41 7.52 5.52
N LEU A 160 -19.64 7.29 4.23
CA LEU A 160 -20.04 5.99 3.70
C LEU A 160 -18.94 5.42 2.81
N ILE A 161 -18.44 4.23 3.14
CA ILE A 161 -17.58 3.43 2.28
C ILE A 161 -18.47 2.43 1.52
N VAL A 162 -18.34 2.36 0.20
CA VAL A 162 -18.99 1.34 -0.63
C VAL A 162 -17.92 0.36 -1.13
N SER A 163 -18.04 -0.91 -0.78
CA SER A 163 -17.05 -1.96 -1.05
C SER A 163 -17.66 -3.11 -1.84
N GLU A 164 -17.08 -3.44 -3.00
CA GLU A 164 -17.46 -4.65 -3.76
C GLU A 164 -17.04 -5.94 -3.04
N ASP A 165 -16.02 -5.87 -2.17
CA ASP A 165 -15.56 -7.00 -1.37
C ASP A 165 -16.54 -7.25 -0.21
N PRO A 166 -16.77 -8.51 0.21
CA PRO A 166 -17.61 -8.84 1.35
C PRO A 166 -16.96 -8.47 2.69
N GLU A 167 -15.64 -8.29 2.73
CA GLU A 167 -14.91 -7.90 3.92
C GLU A 167 -14.90 -6.38 4.19
N LEU A 168 -14.89 -6.02 5.49
CA LEU A 168 -14.58 -4.66 5.97
C LEU A 168 -13.12 -4.26 5.64
N PRO A 169 -12.77 -2.97 5.59
CA PRO A 169 -11.43 -2.51 5.21
C PRO A 169 -10.25 -3.17 5.95
N TYR A 170 -9.31 -3.70 5.17
CA TYR A 170 -8.15 -4.47 5.64
C TYR A 170 -6.84 -4.11 4.90
N MET A 171 -5.70 -4.34 5.57
CA MET A 171 -4.37 -4.13 5.00
C MET A 171 -3.92 -5.35 4.18
N ARG A 172 -3.35 -5.11 2.99
CA ARG A 172 -2.95 -6.18 2.06
C ARG A 172 -1.56 -6.82 2.30
N PRO A 173 -0.52 -6.13 2.83
CA PRO A 173 0.83 -6.71 2.95
C PRO A 173 0.93 -8.09 3.67
N PRO A 174 0.16 -8.38 4.75
CA PRO A 174 0.23 -9.68 5.43
C PRO A 174 -0.25 -10.87 4.59
N LEU A 175 -1.04 -10.64 3.51
CA LEU A 175 -1.61 -11.70 2.67
C LEU A 175 -0.55 -12.55 1.96
N SER A 176 0.63 -11.99 1.68
CA SER A 176 1.78 -12.69 1.07
C SER A 176 2.93 -12.93 2.05
N LYS A 177 2.76 -12.54 3.33
CA LYS A 177 3.80 -12.52 4.36
C LYS A 177 3.35 -13.29 5.61
N GLU A 178 3.15 -12.61 6.75
CA GLU A 178 3.04 -13.21 8.07
C GLU A 178 1.91 -14.24 8.22
N LEU A 179 0.81 -14.10 7.47
CA LEU A 179 -0.28 -15.09 7.47
C LEU A 179 0.17 -16.51 7.05
N TRP A 180 1.24 -16.62 6.24
CA TRP A 180 1.85 -17.89 5.82
C TRP A 180 2.88 -18.44 6.82
N PHE A 181 3.34 -17.62 7.77
CA PHE A 181 4.31 -18.01 8.79
C PHE A 181 3.64 -18.45 10.10
N SER A 182 2.30 -18.56 10.11
CA SER A 182 1.54 -19.17 11.19
C SER A 182 1.46 -20.69 11.07
N ASP A 183 1.51 -21.37 12.22
CA ASP A 183 1.21 -22.79 12.36
C ASP A 183 -0.14 -23.03 13.08
N ASP A 184 -0.87 -21.97 13.46
CA ASP A 184 -2.27 -22.05 13.91
C ASP A 184 -3.22 -22.20 12.70
N PRO A 185 -3.96 -23.32 12.57
CA PRO A 185 -4.89 -23.52 11.46
C PRO A 185 -6.07 -22.54 11.44
N ASN A 186 -6.37 -21.88 12.56
CA ASN A 186 -7.46 -20.89 12.64
C ASN A 186 -7.10 -19.55 12.02
N VAL A 187 -5.83 -19.31 11.64
CA VAL A 187 -5.37 -18.09 10.96
C VAL A 187 -6.21 -17.74 9.71
N THR A 188 -6.67 -18.76 8.98
CA THR A 188 -7.53 -18.61 7.78
C THR A 188 -8.94 -18.10 8.09
N LYS A 189 -9.43 -18.34 9.32
CA LYS A 189 -10.72 -17.87 9.82
C LYS A 189 -10.59 -16.50 10.48
N THR A 190 -9.67 -16.36 11.42
CA THR A 190 -9.50 -15.16 12.26
C THR A 190 -8.83 -14.00 11.53
N LEU A 191 -7.93 -14.29 10.59
CA LEU A 191 -7.05 -13.33 9.92
C LEU A 191 -6.27 -12.44 10.91
N ARG A 192 -5.97 -13.01 12.09
CA ARG A 192 -5.03 -12.46 13.07
C ARG A 192 -3.69 -13.15 12.83
N PHE A 193 -2.66 -12.37 12.53
CA PHE A 193 -1.32 -12.88 12.26
C PHE A 193 -0.37 -12.47 13.38
N LYS A 194 0.66 -13.29 13.62
CA LYS A 194 1.80 -12.88 14.45
C LYS A 194 2.79 -12.15 13.56
N GLN A 195 3.16 -10.93 13.96
CA GLN A 195 4.26 -10.19 13.35
C GLN A 195 5.59 -10.91 13.62
N TRP A 196 6.67 -10.52 12.95
CA TRP A 196 7.98 -11.17 13.12
C TRP A 196 8.51 -11.17 14.58
N ASN A 197 8.09 -10.19 15.40
CA ASN A 197 8.36 -10.11 16.84
C ASN A 197 7.41 -10.96 17.72
N GLY A 198 6.54 -11.79 17.12
CA GLY A 198 5.58 -12.66 17.80
C GLY A 198 4.27 -12.00 18.25
N LYS A 199 4.14 -10.66 18.23
CA LYS A 199 2.92 -9.96 18.64
C LYS A 199 1.81 -10.12 17.61
N GLU A 200 0.59 -10.40 18.07
CA GLU A 200 -0.58 -10.47 17.17
C GLU A 200 -1.01 -9.10 16.63
N ARG A 201 -1.42 -9.06 15.37
CA ARG A 201 -2.12 -7.94 14.72
C ARG A 201 -3.29 -8.49 13.90
N SER A 202 -4.38 -7.74 13.83
CA SER A 202 -5.50 -8.04 12.92
C SER A 202 -5.17 -7.52 11.51
N ILE A 203 -5.60 -8.22 10.47
CA ILE A 203 -5.54 -7.68 9.10
C ILE A 203 -6.49 -6.48 8.91
N TYR A 204 -7.60 -6.43 9.66
CA TYR A 204 -8.57 -5.33 9.61
C TYR A 204 -8.01 -4.07 10.28
N PHE A 205 -8.29 -2.90 9.69
CA PHE A 205 -7.73 -1.65 10.21
C PHE A 205 -8.31 -1.19 11.56
N GLN A 206 -9.53 -1.61 11.90
CA GLN A 206 -10.18 -1.36 13.19
C GLN A 206 -11.21 -2.46 13.50
N PRO A 207 -11.69 -2.59 14.76
CA PRO A 207 -12.75 -3.53 15.12
C PRO A 207 -14.06 -3.25 14.36
N PRO A 208 -14.86 -4.29 14.00
CA PRO A 208 -16.14 -4.09 13.31
C PRO A 208 -17.11 -3.16 14.05
N SER A 209 -17.12 -3.21 15.38
CA SER A 209 -17.98 -2.39 16.25
C SER A 209 -17.64 -0.89 16.27
N PHE A 210 -16.59 -0.45 15.57
CA PHE A 210 -16.24 0.97 15.40
C PHE A 210 -16.90 1.59 14.15
N TYR A 211 -17.59 0.77 13.34
CA TYR A 211 -18.43 1.24 12.24
C TYR A 211 -19.89 1.35 12.71
N VAL A 212 -20.63 2.30 12.15
CA VAL A 212 -22.09 2.43 12.33
C VAL A 212 -22.80 1.74 11.16
N SER A 213 -24.08 1.38 11.31
CA SER A 213 -24.83 0.80 10.18
C SER A 213 -25.03 1.85 9.07
N ALA A 214 -25.19 1.39 7.82
CA ALA A 214 -25.48 2.29 6.71
C ALA A 214 -26.86 2.98 6.85
N GLN A 215 -27.78 2.33 7.57
CA GLN A 215 -29.14 2.80 7.84
C GLN A 215 -29.20 3.90 8.91
N ASP A 216 -28.32 3.85 9.92
CA ASP A 216 -28.25 4.85 11.00
C ASP A 216 -27.43 6.08 10.61
N LEU A 217 -26.44 5.90 9.70
CA LEU A 217 -25.49 6.93 9.29
C LEU A 217 -26.10 8.32 8.98
N PRO A 218 -27.28 8.46 8.33
CA PRO A 218 -27.87 9.78 8.02
C PRO A 218 -28.27 10.59 9.26
N HIS A 219 -28.60 9.94 10.38
CA HIS A 219 -29.26 10.59 11.53
C HIS A 219 -28.58 10.34 12.88
N ILE A 220 -27.71 9.34 13.00
CA ILE A 220 -27.00 9.02 14.25
C ILE A 220 -26.27 10.25 14.83
N GLU A 221 -26.32 10.39 16.16
CA GLU A 221 -25.66 11.48 16.88
C GLU A 221 -24.15 11.44 16.63
N ASN A 222 -23.52 12.62 16.48
CA ASN A 222 -22.08 12.77 16.21
C ASN A 222 -21.56 12.09 14.92
N GLY A 223 -22.44 11.58 14.05
CA GLY A 223 -22.07 10.96 12.78
C GLY A 223 -21.30 9.64 12.94
N GLY A 224 -20.48 9.28 11.95
CA GLY A 224 -19.74 8.03 11.97
C GLY A 224 -19.20 7.61 10.61
N VAL A 225 -18.70 6.37 10.54
CA VAL A 225 -18.28 5.72 9.31
C VAL A 225 -19.09 4.43 9.16
N ALA A 226 -19.81 4.28 8.04
CA ALA A 226 -20.48 3.03 7.67
C ALA A 226 -19.79 2.37 6.47
N VAL A 227 -19.98 1.06 6.30
CA VAL A 227 -19.45 0.30 5.16
C VAL A 227 -20.54 -0.56 4.55
N LEU A 228 -20.87 -0.33 3.29
CA LEU A 228 -21.70 -1.24 2.48
C LEU A 228 -20.79 -2.25 1.80
N THR A 229 -20.72 -3.47 2.34
CA THR A 229 -19.95 -4.60 1.76
C THR A 229 -20.76 -5.35 0.70
N GLY A 230 -20.08 -6.02 -0.22
CA GLY A 230 -20.72 -6.74 -1.34
C GLY A 230 -21.51 -5.84 -2.30
N LYS A 231 -21.29 -4.52 -2.28
CA LYS A 231 -21.97 -3.54 -3.14
C LYS A 231 -20.97 -2.85 -4.05
N LYS A 232 -21.18 -2.94 -5.36
CA LYS A 232 -20.33 -2.32 -6.38
C LYS A 232 -21.00 -1.07 -6.94
N VAL A 233 -20.29 0.06 -6.92
CA VAL A 233 -20.67 1.22 -7.73
C VAL A 233 -20.42 0.89 -9.20
N VAL A 234 -21.46 1.00 -10.03
CA VAL A 234 -21.41 0.66 -11.47
C VAL A 234 -21.56 1.88 -12.38
N GLN A 235 -22.07 2.99 -11.84
CA GLN A 235 -22.23 4.26 -12.55
C GLN A 235 -21.90 5.42 -11.61
N LEU A 236 -21.21 6.42 -12.14
CA LEU A 236 -20.93 7.70 -11.51
C LEU A 236 -21.51 8.80 -12.39
N ASP A 237 -22.46 9.57 -11.87
CA ASP A 237 -22.91 10.83 -12.46
C ASP A 237 -22.25 12.00 -11.72
N VAL A 238 -21.41 12.73 -12.45
CA VAL A 238 -20.63 13.86 -11.91
C VAL A 238 -21.43 15.16 -11.91
N ARG A 239 -22.44 15.30 -12.77
CA ARG A 239 -23.27 16.51 -12.84
C ARG A 239 -24.31 16.50 -11.73
N ASP A 240 -24.94 15.34 -11.53
CA ASP A 240 -26.04 15.17 -10.57
C ASP A 240 -25.55 14.71 -9.19
N ASN A 241 -24.22 14.67 -8.98
CA ASN A 241 -23.54 14.24 -7.76
C ASN A 241 -24.09 12.91 -7.21
N MET A 242 -24.15 11.90 -8.06
CA MET A 242 -24.87 10.66 -7.79
C MET A 242 -24.07 9.42 -8.22
N VAL A 243 -24.21 8.33 -7.49
CA VAL A 243 -23.75 7.00 -7.91
C VAL A 243 -24.90 6.01 -7.96
N LYS A 244 -24.78 5.02 -8.84
CA LYS A 244 -25.66 3.86 -8.90
C LYS A 244 -24.92 2.58 -8.51
N LEU A 245 -25.53 1.79 -7.65
CA LEU A 245 -25.03 0.49 -7.22
C LEU A 245 -25.50 -0.63 -8.17
N ASN A 246 -24.85 -1.79 -8.09
CA ASN A 246 -25.16 -2.98 -8.90
C ASN A 246 -26.56 -3.58 -8.64
N ASP A 247 -27.22 -3.24 -7.52
CA ASP A 247 -28.59 -3.61 -7.21
C ASP A 247 -29.63 -2.56 -7.67
N GLY A 248 -29.17 -1.46 -8.28
CA GLY A 248 -30.02 -0.38 -8.76
C GLY A 248 -30.20 0.78 -7.77
N SER A 249 -29.75 0.64 -6.51
CA SER A 249 -29.79 1.72 -5.51
C SER A 249 -29.03 2.96 -6.00
N GLN A 250 -29.53 4.14 -5.65
CA GLN A 250 -28.92 5.43 -6.00
C GLN A 250 -28.54 6.18 -4.73
N ILE A 251 -27.33 6.72 -4.69
CA ILE A 251 -26.79 7.48 -3.56
C ILE A 251 -26.27 8.81 -4.09
N THR A 252 -26.80 9.92 -3.59
CA THR A 252 -26.25 11.25 -3.85
C THR A 252 -25.15 11.60 -2.85
N TYR A 253 -24.19 12.44 -3.25
CA TYR A 253 -23.06 12.83 -2.41
C TYR A 253 -22.78 14.33 -2.44
N GLU A 254 -22.15 14.88 -1.40
CA GLU A 254 -21.54 16.22 -1.49
C GLU A 254 -20.12 16.12 -2.04
N LYS A 255 -19.31 15.20 -1.50
CA LYS A 255 -17.91 14.98 -1.87
C LYS A 255 -17.60 13.49 -2.03
N CYS A 256 -16.90 13.14 -3.10
CA CYS A 256 -16.59 11.76 -3.46
C CYS A 256 -15.07 11.48 -3.49
N LEU A 257 -14.65 10.30 -3.04
CA LEU A 257 -13.32 9.75 -3.25
C LEU A 257 -13.39 8.46 -4.06
N ILE A 258 -12.63 8.38 -5.14
CA ILE A 258 -12.42 7.15 -5.91
C ILE A 258 -11.16 6.43 -5.38
N ALA A 259 -11.38 5.36 -4.62
CA ALA A 259 -10.34 4.52 -4.01
C ALA A 259 -10.49 3.05 -4.48
N THR A 260 -10.86 2.86 -5.75
CA THR A 260 -11.16 1.57 -6.38
C THR A 260 -9.95 0.63 -6.53
N GLY A 261 -8.73 1.14 -6.31
CA GLY A 261 -7.49 0.37 -6.42
C GLY A 261 -7.28 -0.17 -7.83
N GLY A 262 -7.11 -1.49 -7.95
CA GLY A 262 -6.88 -2.14 -9.24
C GLY A 262 -7.13 -3.65 -9.20
N THR A 263 -7.23 -4.22 -10.40
CA THR A 263 -7.43 -5.64 -10.68
C THR A 263 -6.12 -6.27 -11.16
N PRO A 264 -5.73 -7.46 -10.69
CA PRO A 264 -4.52 -8.14 -11.18
C PRO A 264 -4.56 -8.40 -12.68
N ARG A 265 -3.41 -8.27 -13.34
CA ARG A 265 -3.23 -8.66 -14.73
C ARG A 265 -3.32 -10.19 -14.86
N SER A 266 -4.13 -10.65 -15.80
CA SER A 266 -4.07 -12.01 -16.31
C SER A 266 -2.88 -12.17 -17.27
N LEU A 267 -2.59 -13.41 -17.66
CA LEU A 267 -1.65 -13.73 -18.73
C LEU A 267 -2.43 -14.07 -20.00
N SER A 268 -2.04 -13.50 -21.14
CA SER A 268 -2.68 -13.79 -22.42
C SER A 268 -2.63 -15.27 -22.81
N ALA A 269 -1.63 -16.02 -22.32
CA ALA A 269 -1.55 -17.47 -22.47
C ALA A 269 -2.60 -18.24 -21.63
N ILE A 270 -3.05 -17.69 -20.50
CA ILE A 270 -4.14 -18.22 -19.66
C ILE A 270 -5.49 -17.81 -20.24
N ASP A 271 -5.65 -16.55 -20.66
CA ASP A 271 -6.90 -16.05 -21.24
C ASP A 271 -7.32 -16.81 -22.51
N ARG A 272 -6.33 -17.30 -23.28
CA ARG A 272 -6.52 -18.13 -24.48
C ARG A 272 -6.66 -19.63 -24.20
N ALA A 273 -6.41 -20.09 -22.97
CA ALA A 273 -6.37 -21.52 -22.62
C ALA A 273 -7.74 -22.09 -22.20
N GLY A 274 -8.78 -21.26 -22.12
CA GLY A 274 -10.14 -21.69 -21.79
C GLY A 274 -10.43 -21.82 -20.29
N ALA A 275 -11.67 -22.21 -19.99
CA ALA A 275 -12.22 -22.14 -18.63
C ALA A 275 -11.51 -23.05 -17.60
N GLU A 276 -11.04 -24.23 -18.02
CA GLU A 276 -10.42 -25.22 -17.12
C GLU A 276 -9.03 -24.77 -16.62
N VAL A 277 -8.23 -24.14 -17.48
CA VAL A 277 -6.96 -23.54 -17.05
C VAL A 277 -7.21 -22.31 -16.19
N LYS A 278 -8.23 -21.51 -16.53
CA LYS A 278 -8.60 -20.31 -15.77
C LYS A 278 -9.10 -20.64 -14.36
N SER A 279 -9.87 -21.70 -14.17
CA SER A 279 -10.35 -22.13 -12.84
C SER A 279 -9.22 -22.67 -11.94
N ARG A 280 -8.11 -23.11 -12.53
CA ARG A 280 -6.89 -23.56 -11.83
C ARG A 280 -5.77 -22.51 -11.83
N THR A 281 -6.14 -21.24 -11.96
CA THR A 281 -5.22 -20.09 -11.93
C THR A 281 -5.68 -19.05 -10.91
N THR A 282 -4.90 -18.82 -9.85
CA THR A 282 -5.15 -17.75 -8.86
C THR A 282 -4.50 -16.44 -9.28
N LEU A 283 -5.26 -15.34 -9.24
CA LEU A 283 -4.77 -13.98 -9.41
C LEU A 283 -4.71 -13.28 -8.03
N PHE A 284 -3.56 -13.39 -7.35
CA PHE A 284 -3.49 -13.16 -5.90
C PHE A 284 -3.65 -11.68 -5.49
N ARG A 285 -4.73 -11.31 -4.76
CA ARG A 285 -5.00 -9.92 -4.37
C ARG A 285 -5.79 -9.70 -3.06
N LYS A 286 -6.74 -10.57 -2.76
CA LYS A 286 -7.79 -10.43 -1.73
C LYS A 286 -7.70 -11.54 -0.69
N ILE A 287 -8.44 -11.41 0.42
CA ILE A 287 -8.54 -12.42 1.49
C ILE A 287 -9.00 -13.79 0.94
N GLY A 288 -9.92 -13.80 -0.04
CA GLY A 288 -10.35 -15.03 -0.72
C GLY A 288 -9.23 -15.77 -1.46
N ASP A 289 -8.26 -15.04 -2.04
CA ASP A 289 -7.10 -15.64 -2.72
C ASP A 289 -6.13 -16.27 -1.71
N PHE A 290 -5.91 -15.61 -0.56
CA PHE A 290 -5.16 -16.19 0.55
C PHE A 290 -5.81 -17.50 1.03
N ARG A 291 -7.12 -17.48 1.36
CA ARG A 291 -7.84 -18.67 1.86
C ARG A 291 -7.84 -19.83 0.86
N SER A 292 -8.06 -19.54 -0.42
CA SER A 292 -8.07 -20.57 -1.48
C SER A 292 -6.67 -21.12 -1.76
N LEU A 293 -5.65 -20.27 -1.88
CA LEU A 293 -4.28 -20.70 -2.14
C LEU A 293 -3.66 -21.44 -0.95
N GLU A 294 -3.99 -21.04 0.29
CA GLU A 294 -3.56 -21.76 1.51
C GLU A 294 -4.13 -23.18 1.51
N LYS A 295 -5.43 -23.33 1.22
CA LYS A 295 -6.07 -24.64 1.05
C LYS A 295 -5.39 -25.47 -0.04
N ILE A 296 -5.17 -24.89 -1.22
CA ILE A 296 -4.50 -25.56 -2.34
C ILE A 296 -3.09 -26.03 -1.93
N SER A 297 -2.31 -25.21 -1.22
CA SER A 297 -0.95 -25.54 -0.76
C SER A 297 -0.87 -26.78 0.15
N ARG A 298 -1.97 -27.13 0.82
CA ARG A 298 -2.09 -28.34 1.67
C ARG A 298 -2.59 -29.57 0.92
N GLU A 299 -3.18 -29.40 -0.26
CA GLU A 299 -3.92 -30.46 -0.97
C GLU A 299 -3.24 -30.94 -2.25
N VAL A 300 -2.56 -30.04 -2.99
CA VAL A 300 -1.92 -30.38 -4.27
C VAL A 300 -0.42 -30.70 -4.10
N LYS A 301 0.22 -31.23 -5.15
CA LYS A 301 1.63 -31.66 -5.11
C LYS A 301 2.59 -30.67 -5.77
N SER A 302 2.13 -29.87 -6.74
CA SER A 302 2.95 -28.85 -7.40
C SER A 302 2.16 -27.56 -7.64
N ILE A 303 2.74 -26.41 -7.23
CA ILE A 303 2.21 -25.07 -7.54
C ILE A 303 3.24 -24.29 -8.34
N THR A 304 2.83 -23.69 -9.46
CA THR A 304 3.68 -22.82 -10.28
C THR A 304 3.28 -21.36 -10.17
N ILE A 305 4.21 -20.52 -9.70
CA ILE A 305 4.08 -19.07 -9.70
C ILE A 305 4.68 -18.52 -11.00
N ILE A 306 3.90 -17.73 -11.73
CA ILE A 306 4.34 -17.00 -12.92
C ILE A 306 4.48 -15.52 -12.57
N GLY A 307 5.73 -15.03 -12.57
CA GLY A 307 6.08 -13.66 -12.23
C GLY A 307 7.25 -13.58 -11.24
N GLY A 308 8.29 -12.84 -11.61
CA GLY A 308 9.49 -12.61 -10.80
C GLY A 308 9.44 -11.37 -9.91
N GLY A 309 8.34 -10.61 -9.89
CA GLY A 309 8.20 -9.40 -9.06
C GLY A 309 8.17 -9.70 -7.56
N PHE A 310 8.15 -8.64 -6.73
CA PHE A 310 8.15 -8.77 -5.26
C PHE A 310 7.03 -9.70 -4.75
N LEU A 311 5.77 -9.45 -5.13
CA LEU A 311 4.64 -10.31 -4.73
C LEU A 311 4.82 -11.79 -5.13
N GLY A 312 5.32 -12.06 -6.34
CA GLY A 312 5.58 -13.42 -6.79
C GLY A 312 6.68 -14.11 -5.98
N SER A 313 7.70 -13.35 -5.57
CA SER A 313 8.83 -13.86 -4.78
C SER A 313 8.48 -14.02 -3.30
N GLU A 314 7.65 -13.14 -2.73
CA GLU A 314 7.07 -13.30 -1.39
C GLU A 314 6.24 -14.60 -1.32
N LEU A 315 5.34 -14.79 -2.29
CA LEU A 315 4.54 -16.02 -2.40
C LEU A 315 5.42 -17.26 -2.64
N ALA A 316 6.53 -17.14 -3.37
CA ALA A 316 7.48 -18.23 -3.57
C ALA A 316 8.13 -18.67 -2.25
N CYS A 317 8.63 -17.72 -1.44
CA CYS A 317 9.18 -18.02 -0.11
C CYS A 317 8.13 -18.59 0.85
N ALA A 318 6.93 -17.99 0.87
CA ALA A 318 5.81 -18.41 1.71
C ALA A 318 5.35 -19.85 1.40
N LEU A 319 5.10 -20.15 0.12
CA LEU A 319 4.72 -21.49 -0.33
C LEU A 319 5.89 -22.47 -0.19
N GLY A 320 7.12 -22.06 -0.48
CA GLY A 320 8.33 -22.88 -0.30
C GLY A 320 8.50 -23.37 1.14
N ARG A 321 8.31 -22.47 2.12
CA ARG A 321 8.30 -22.83 3.55
C ARG A 321 7.26 -23.91 3.87
N LYS A 322 6.01 -23.76 3.40
CA LYS A 322 4.95 -24.76 3.61
C LYS A 322 5.25 -26.07 2.86
N ALA A 323 5.76 -25.99 1.64
CA ALA A 323 6.07 -27.14 0.80
C ALA A 323 7.19 -28.02 1.38
N ARG A 324 8.23 -27.43 1.98
CA ARG A 324 9.26 -28.19 2.72
C ARG A 324 8.69 -29.02 3.86
N ALA A 325 7.69 -28.51 4.59
CA ALA A 325 7.03 -29.24 5.67
C ALA A 325 6.08 -30.35 5.17
N LEU A 326 5.57 -30.25 3.95
CA LEU A 326 4.60 -31.18 3.34
C LEU A 326 5.21 -32.14 2.31
N GLY A 327 6.48 -31.96 1.95
CA GLY A 327 7.13 -32.71 0.87
C GLY A 327 6.54 -32.44 -0.52
N THR A 328 6.07 -31.21 -0.77
CA THR A 328 5.47 -30.79 -2.05
C THR A 328 6.40 -29.86 -2.84
N GLU A 329 6.02 -29.51 -4.07
CA GLU A 329 6.82 -28.72 -4.99
C GLU A 329 6.26 -27.29 -5.17
N VAL A 330 7.17 -26.31 -5.22
CA VAL A 330 6.89 -24.95 -5.68
C VAL A 330 7.86 -24.61 -6.80
N ILE A 331 7.31 -24.11 -7.91
CA ILE A 331 8.05 -23.61 -9.06
C ILE A 331 7.79 -22.11 -9.16
N GLN A 332 8.82 -21.31 -9.43
CA GLN A 332 8.65 -19.90 -9.82
C GLN A 332 9.30 -19.69 -11.19
N LEU A 333 8.56 -19.16 -12.15
CA LEU A 333 9.06 -18.93 -13.51
C LEU A 333 8.75 -17.52 -14.01
N PHE A 334 9.69 -16.94 -14.76
CA PHE A 334 9.60 -15.58 -15.29
C PHE A 334 10.62 -15.36 -16.43
N PRO A 335 10.38 -14.40 -17.34
CA PRO A 335 11.26 -14.16 -18.50
C PRO A 335 12.56 -13.43 -18.16
N GLU A 336 12.64 -12.73 -17.02
CA GLU A 336 13.85 -12.04 -16.55
C GLU A 336 14.98 -13.03 -16.18
N LYS A 337 16.21 -12.53 -16.02
CA LYS A 337 17.39 -13.32 -15.60
C LYS A 337 17.33 -13.79 -14.14
N GLY A 338 16.61 -13.06 -13.29
CA GLY A 338 16.53 -13.28 -11.84
C GLY A 338 15.34 -12.56 -11.22
N ASN A 339 15.11 -12.80 -9.93
CA ASN A 339 14.00 -12.22 -9.19
C ASN A 339 14.11 -10.69 -9.14
N MET A 340 12.98 -10.00 -9.31
CA MET A 340 12.83 -8.55 -9.43
C MET A 340 13.75 -7.87 -10.48
N GLY A 341 14.22 -8.60 -11.50
CA GLY A 341 15.19 -8.11 -12.49
C GLY A 341 14.75 -7.00 -13.46
N LYS A 342 13.59 -6.36 -13.24
CA LYS A 342 13.22 -5.06 -13.86
C LYS A 342 13.50 -3.86 -12.96
N ILE A 343 13.82 -4.12 -11.70
CA ILE A 343 14.06 -3.13 -10.65
C ILE A 343 15.49 -3.33 -10.17
N LEU A 344 15.82 -4.52 -9.67
CA LEU A 344 17.13 -4.82 -9.10
C LEU A 344 18.19 -5.05 -10.20
N PRO A 345 19.40 -4.48 -10.06
CA PRO A 345 20.57 -4.86 -10.86
C PRO A 345 20.92 -6.35 -10.75
N GLU A 346 21.70 -6.85 -11.71
CA GLU A 346 21.96 -8.28 -11.90
C GLU A 346 22.53 -8.98 -10.66
N TYR A 347 23.44 -8.34 -9.91
CA TYR A 347 23.99 -8.88 -8.66
C TYR A 347 22.90 -9.23 -7.64
N LEU A 348 22.11 -8.25 -7.20
CA LEU A 348 21.10 -8.45 -6.16
C LEU A 348 19.89 -9.23 -6.67
N SER A 349 19.56 -9.12 -7.97
CA SER A 349 18.55 -9.95 -8.62
C SER A 349 18.92 -11.44 -8.60
N ASN A 350 20.21 -11.76 -8.81
CA ASN A 350 20.73 -13.13 -8.74
C ASN A 350 20.77 -13.63 -7.28
N TRP A 351 21.29 -12.82 -6.34
CA TRP A 351 21.29 -13.15 -4.91
C TRP A 351 19.88 -13.46 -4.40
N THR A 352 18.88 -12.66 -4.80
CA THR A 352 17.47 -12.93 -4.44
C THR A 352 16.98 -14.26 -5.02
N MET A 353 17.32 -14.57 -6.27
CA MET A 353 16.99 -15.87 -6.88
C MET A 353 17.63 -17.04 -6.12
N GLU A 354 18.86 -16.89 -5.63
CA GLU A 354 19.48 -17.89 -4.76
C GLU A 354 18.77 -18.03 -3.41
N LYS A 355 18.42 -16.92 -2.74
CA LYS A 355 17.63 -16.97 -1.49
C LYS A 355 16.31 -17.71 -1.70
N VAL A 356 15.57 -17.43 -2.78
CA VAL A 356 14.32 -18.14 -3.10
C VAL A 356 14.58 -19.63 -3.37
N ARG A 357 15.68 -20.00 -4.05
CA ARG A 357 16.10 -21.41 -4.21
C ARG A 357 16.46 -22.09 -2.89
N ARG A 358 17.08 -21.37 -1.93
CA ARG A 358 17.37 -21.87 -0.57
C ARG A 358 16.10 -22.14 0.24
N GLU A 359 14.95 -21.56 -0.14
CA GLU A 359 13.64 -21.95 0.40
C GLU A 359 13.06 -23.26 -0.17
N GLY A 360 13.77 -23.91 -1.10
CA GLY A 360 13.36 -25.15 -1.78
C GLY A 360 12.58 -24.93 -3.09
N VAL A 361 12.43 -23.68 -3.53
CA VAL A 361 11.68 -23.33 -4.75
C VAL A 361 12.52 -23.60 -6.00
N LYS A 362 11.91 -24.25 -7.00
CA LYS A 362 12.51 -24.43 -8.33
C LYS A 362 12.34 -23.16 -9.15
N VAL A 363 13.32 -22.24 -9.07
CA VAL A 363 13.31 -20.98 -9.82
C VAL A 363 13.85 -21.15 -11.25
N MET A 364 12.98 -20.90 -12.23
CA MET A 364 13.21 -20.99 -13.67
C MET A 364 13.24 -19.58 -14.31
N PRO A 365 14.41 -18.92 -14.35
CA PRO A 365 14.58 -17.68 -15.11
C PRO A 365 14.52 -17.94 -16.62
N ASN A 366 14.46 -16.84 -17.38
CA ASN A 366 14.40 -16.83 -18.85
C ASN A 366 13.23 -17.62 -19.45
N ALA A 367 12.18 -17.88 -18.65
CA ALA A 367 11.03 -18.69 -19.01
C ALA A 367 9.94 -17.85 -19.66
N ILE A 368 9.92 -17.82 -21.00
CA ILE A 368 8.84 -17.20 -21.77
C ILE A 368 7.73 -18.24 -22.00
N VAL A 369 6.58 -18.06 -21.34
CA VAL A 369 5.39 -18.92 -21.52
C VAL A 369 4.81 -18.73 -22.92
N GLN A 370 4.66 -19.82 -23.67
CA GLN A 370 4.04 -19.84 -24.99
C GLN A 370 2.55 -20.17 -24.92
N SER A 371 2.20 -21.20 -24.14
CA SER A 371 0.83 -21.71 -23.99
C SER A 371 0.68 -22.47 -22.69
N VAL A 372 -0.52 -22.46 -22.11
CA VAL A 372 -0.92 -23.37 -21.03
C VAL A 372 -2.10 -24.22 -21.53
N GLY A 373 -2.16 -25.47 -21.10
CA GLY A 373 -3.28 -26.37 -21.36
C GLY A 373 -3.40 -27.42 -20.26
N VAL A 374 -4.32 -28.37 -20.42
CA VAL A 374 -4.45 -29.53 -19.53
C VAL A 374 -4.02 -30.79 -20.28
N SER A 375 -3.29 -31.67 -19.60
CA SER A 375 -2.84 -32.97 -20.10
C SER A 375 -2.99 -33.99 -18.97
N SER A 376 -3.76 -35.05 -19.19
CA SER A 376 -3.97 -36.13 -18.20
C SER A 376 -4.34 -35.64 -16.78
N GLY A 377 -5.16 -34.58 -16.68
CA GLY A 377 -5.58 -33.99 -15.41
C GLY A 377 -4.60 -32.99 -14.77
N LYS A 378 -3.46 -32.73 -15.40
CA LYS A 378 -2.42 -31.80 -14.93
C LYS A 378 -2.33 -30.56 -15.82
N LEU A 379 -1.94 -29.42 -15.26
CA LEU A 379 -1.63 -28.22 -16.05
C LEU A 379 -0.27 -28.41 -16.72
N LEU A 380 -0.21 -28.14 -18.02
CA LEU A 380 1.01 -28.24 -18.83
C LEU A 380 1.35 -26.86 -19.41
N ILE A 381 2.37 -26.24 -18.85
CA ILE A 381 2.94 -24.97 -19.33
C ILE A 381 4.05 -25.28 -20.33
N LYS A 382 3.94 -24.76 -21.56
CA LYS A 382 4.99 -24.88 -22.59
C LYS A 382 5.77 -23.58 -22.67
N LEU A 383 7.10 -23.68 -22.58
CA LEU A 383 8.01 -22.54 -22.68
C LEU A 383 8.60 -22.44 -24.09
N LYS A 384 8.93 -21.21 -24.52
CA LYS A 384 9.48 -20.91 -25.87
C LYS A 384 10.79 -21.66 -26.16
N ASP A 385 11.57 -21.97 -25.13
CA ASP A 385 12.83 -22.73 -25.21
C ASP A 385 12.65 -24.25 -25.32
N GLY A 386 11.40 -24.73 -25.41
CA GLY A 386 11.08 -26.15 -25.53
C GLY A 386 10.90 -26.88 -24.19
N ARG A 387 11.27 -26.27 -23.06
CA ARG A 387 10.95 -26.82 -21.73
C ARG A 387 9.44 -26.90 -21.51
N LYS A 388 9.02 -27.91 -20.75
CA LYS A 388 7.63 -28.14 -20.35
C LYS A 388 7.59 -28.23 -18.83
N VAL A 389 6.61 -27.59 -18.21
CA VAL A 389 6.38 -27.63 -16.76
C VAL A 389 5.00 -28.21 -16.52
N GLU A 390 4.95 -29.30 -15.76
CA GLU A 390 3.72 -29.94 -15.33
C GLU A 390 3.43 -29.53 -13.88
N THR A 391 2.20 -29.13 -13.56
CA THR A 391 1.85 -28.61 -12.24
C THR A 391 0.37 -28.82 -11.92
N ASP A 392 -0.06 -28.65 -10.67
CA ASP A 392 -1.46 -28.82 -10.28
C ASP A 392 -2.25 -27.50 -10.31
N HIS A 393 -1.60 -26.39 -9.96
CA HIS A 393 -2.23 -25.07 -9.87
C HIS A 393 -1.26 -23.95 -10.26
N ILE A 394 -1.76 -22.87 -10.86
CA ILE A 394 -0.98 -21.69 -11.23
C ILE A 394 -1.32 -20.50 -10.35
N VAL A 395 -0.33 -19.69 -10.00
CA VAL A 395 -0.51 -18.35 -9.43
C VAL A 395 0.13 -17.34 -10.37
N ALA A 396 -0.60 -16.34 -10.85
CA ALA A 396 -0.02 -15.26 -11.67
C ALA A 396 0.15 -13.98 -10.85
N ALA A 397 1.37 -13.44 -10.84
CA ALA A 397 1.77 -12.25 -10.09
C ALA A 397 2.52 -11.27 -11.01
N VAL A 398 1.83 -10.83 -12.09
CA VAL A 398 2.41 -10.07 -13.22
C VAL A 398 1.98 -8.59 -13.28
N GLY A 399 1.60 -8.03 -12.12
CA GLY A 399 1.20 -6.63 -11.95
C GLY A 399 -0.31 -6.42 -11.93
N LEU A 400 -0.70 -5.14 -12.00
CA LEU A 400 -2.06 -4.65 -11.77
C LEU A 400 -2.49 -3.72 -12.92
N GLU A 401 -3.79 -3.66 -13.20
CA GLU A 401 -4.42 -2.54 -13.90
C GLU A 401 -5.28 -1.74 -12.89
N PRO A 402 -5.26 -0.39 -12.92
CA PRO A 402 -6.11 0.42 -12.06
C PRO A 402 -7.58 0.30 -12.47
N ASN A 403 -8.48 0.24 -11.48
CA ASN A 403 -9.92 0.04 -11.69
C ASN A 403 -10.58 1.38 -12.09
N VAL A 404 -10.55 1.66 -13.40
CA VAL A 404 -11.00 2.94 -14.00
C VAL A 404 -12.36 2.86 -14.69
N GLU A 405 -13.17 1.83 -14.44
CA GLU A 405 -14.46 1.61 -15.14
C GLU A 405 -15.41 2.80 -15.00
N LEU A 406 -15.41 3.46 -13.83
CA LEU A 406 -16.24 4.64 -13.54
C LEU A 406 -15.85 5.89 -14.34
N ALA A 407 -14.66 5.92 -14.95
CA ALA A 407 -14.28 7.01 -15.87
C ALA A 407 -15.23 7.09 -17.07
N LYS A 408 -15.77 5.94 -17.53
CA LYS A 408 -16.67 5.86 -18.70
C LYS A 408 -17.99 6.59 -18.48
N THR A 409 -18.58 6.46 -17.29
CA THR A 409 -19.87 7.08 -16.95
C THR A 409 -19.68 8.48 -16.36
N GLY A 410 -18.64 8.69 -15.54
CA GLY A 410 -18.33 10.00 -14.98
C GLY A 410 -17.60 10.98 -15.91
N GLY A 411 -17.23 10.55 -17.13
CA GLY A 411 -16.47 11.37 -18.08
C GLY A 411 -15.10 11.85 -17.53
N LEU A 412 -14.48 11.05 -16.66
CA LEU A 412 -13.22 11.40 -16.01
C LEU A 412 -12.02 11.06 -16.91
N GLU A 413 -10.97 11.87 -16.83
CA GLU A 413 -9.75 11.65 -17.62
C GLU A 413 -8.93 10.49 -17.02
N ILE A 414 -8.47 9.59 -17.89
CA ILE A 414 -7.54 8.52 -17.54
C ILE A 414 -6.21 8.75 -18.26
N ASP A 415 -5.10 8.38 -17.63
CA ASP A 415 -3.78 8.46 -18.25
C ASP A 415 -3.54 7.20 -19.11
N SER A 416 -3.24 7.38 -20.41
CA SER A 416 -3.05 6.26 -21.35
C SER A 416 -1.74 5.49 -21.14
N ASP A 417 -0.75 6.14 -20.54
CA ASP A 417 0.64 5.66 -20.56
C ASP A 417 0.97 4.94 -19.25
N PHE A 418 0.47 5.47 -18.12
CA PHE A 418 0.66 4.89 -16.78
C PHE A 418 -0.59 4.22 -16.19
N GLY A 419 -1.76 4.46 -16.79
CA GLY A 419 -3.07 4.06 -16.28
C GLY A 419 -3.51 4.88 -15.05
N GLY A 420 -4.81 4.84 -14.78
CA GLY A 420 -5.40 5.47 -13.59
C GLY A 420 -6.07 6.81 -13.87
N PHE A 421 -6.83 7.31 -12.89
CA PHE A 421 -7.53 8.59 -12.99
C PHE A 421 -6.53 9.73 -12.89
N ARG A 422 -6.51 10.64 -13.87
CA ARG A 422 -5.67 11.85 -13.79
C ARG A 422 -6.22 12.80 -12.75
N VAL A 423 -5.33 13.26 -11.86
CA VAL A 423 -5.66 14.22 -10.81
C VAL A 423 -4.75 15.44 -10.82
N ASN A 424 -5.20 16.56 -10.27
CA ASN A 424 -4.35 17.72 -10.02
C ASN A 424 -3.43 17.51 -8.79
N ALA A 425 -2.69 18.56 -8.39
CA ALA A 425 -1.80 18.50 -7.24
C ALA A 425 -2.52 18.20 -5.91
N GLU A 426 -3.80 18.57 -5.76
CA GLU A 426 -4.63 18.32 -4.58
C GLU A 426 -5.37 16.97 -4.61
N LEU A 427 -5.02 16.10 -5.55
CA LEU A 427 -5.64 14.79 -5.84
C LEU A 427 -7.08 14.88 -6.38
N GLN A 428 -7.52 16.03 -6.89
CA GLN A 428 -8.84 16.21 -7.50
C GLN A 428 -8.87 15.72 -8.95
N ALA A 429 -9.90 14.94 -9.30
CA ALA A 429 -10.35 14.69 -10.67
C ALA A 429 -11.45 15.68 -11.10
N ARG A 430 -12.22 16.21 -10.13
CA ARG A 430 -13.22 17.30 -10.25
C ARG A 430 -13.26 18.10 -8.95
N SER A 431 -13.97 19.24 -8.94
CA SER A 431 -14.10 20.13 -7.79
C SER A 431 -14.52 19.44 -6.48
N ASN A 432 -15.35 18.40 -6.56
CA ASN A 432 -15.80 17.59 -5.42
C ASN A 432 -15.49 16.08 -5.56
N ILE A 433 -14.58 15.69 -6.47
CA ILE A 433 -14.18 14.28 -6.66
C ILE A 433 -12.66 14.16 -6.62
N TRP A 434 -12.16 13.35 -5.68
CA TRP A 434 -10.75 13.02 -5.50
C TRP A 434 -10.46 11.57 -5.91
N ALA A 435 -9.17 11.20 -6.07
CA ALA A 435 -8.76 9.80 -6.22
C ALA A 435 -7.57 9.43 -5.31
N GLY A 436 -7.59 8.19 -4.79
CA GLY A 436 -6.54 7.60 -3.96
C GLY A 436 -5.69 6.59 -4.73
N ASP A 437 -5.71 5.31 -4.35
CA ASP A 437 -4.89 4.24 -4.96
C ASP A 437 -5.05 4.05 -6.48
N ALA A 438 -6.14 4.53 -7.07
CA ALA A 438 -6.38 4.47 -8.52
C ALA A 438 -5.87 5.72 -9.27
N ALA A 439 -5.22 6.67 -8.58
CA ALA A 439 -4.78 7.93 -9.15
C ALA A 439 -3.48 7.80 -9.98
N CYS A 440 -3.49 8.45 -11.15
CA CYS A 440 -2.28 8.91 -11.82
C CYS A 440 -2.01 10.34 -11.33
N PHE A 441 -1.22 10.48 -10.27
CA PHE A 441 -0.87 11.77 -9.67
C PHE A 441 0.31 12.42 -10.41
N TYR A 442 0.69 13.63 -10.00
CA TYR A 442 1.88 14.32 -10.49
C TYR A 442 2.96 14.28 -9.39
N ASP A 443 3.88 13.33 -9.51
CA ASP A 443 5.05 13.19 -8.65
C ASP A 443 5.95 14.44 -8.78
N ILE A 444 6.32 15.03 -7.64
CA ILE A 444 7.07 16.31 -7.59
C ILE A 444 8.42 16.25 -8.32
N LYS A 445 9.02 15.08 -8.48
CA LYS A 445 10.29 14.87 -9.19
C LYS A 445 10.12 14.17 -10.54
N LEU A 446 9.11 13.30 -10.67
CA LEU A 446 8.99 12.38 -11.81
C LEU A 446 7.84 12.69 -12.79
N GLY A 447 6.97 13.65 -12.48
CA GLY A 447 5.83 14.01 -13.33
C GLY A 447 4.67 13.03 -13.19
N ARG A 448 3.93 12.75 -14.28
CA ARG A 448 2.78 11.82 -14.23
C ARG A 448 3.24 10.42 -13.80
N ARG A 449 2.62 9.88 -12.75
CA ARG A 449 2.99 8.60 -12.15
C ARG A 449 1.80 7.92 -11.48
N ARG A 450 1.83 6.59 -11.47
CA ARG A 450 1.01 5.71 -10.61
C ARG A 450 1.96 4.80 -9.81
N VAL A 451 1.61 4.46 -8.58
CA VAL A 451 2.36 3.50 -7.74
C VAL A 451 1.42 2.49 -7.06
N GLU A 452 1.96 1.39 -6.57
CA GLU A 452 1.20 0.29 -5.94
C GLU A 452 1.65 0.09 -4.48
N HIS A 453 1.90 1.19 -3.77
CA HIS A 453 2.49 1.20 -2.44
C HIS A 453 1.42 1.35 -1.34
N HIS A 454 1.54 0.59 -0.24
CA HIS A 454 0.72 0.79 0.95
C HIS A 454 0.87 2.19 1.54
N ASP A 455 2.10 2.69 1.54
CA ASP A 455 2.47 4.04 1.97
C ASP A 455 1.75 5.13 1.17
N HIS A 456 1.81 5.08 -0.17
CA HIS A 456 1.02 5.96 -1.04
C HIS A 456 -0.46 5.92 -0.67
N ALA A 457 -1.02 4.73 -0.45
CA ALA A 457 -2.44 4.57 -0.10
C ALA A 457 -2.82 5.32 1.18
N VAL A 458 -1.99 5.18 2.23
CA VAL A 458 -2.21 5.86 3.51
C VAL A 458 -2.10 7.37 3.34
N VAL A 459 -1.03 7.87 2.72
CA VAL A 459 -0.76 9.32 2.62
C VAL A 459 -1.69 10.02 1.64
N SER A 460 -1.94 9.44 0.45
CA SER A 460 -2.86 10.01 -0.55
C SER A 460 -4.32 9.96 -0.09
N GLY A 461 -4.74 8.85 0.52
CA GLY A 461 -6.07 8.72 1.12
C GLY A 461 -6.28 9.73 2.25
N ARG A 462 -5.31 9.87 3.16
CA ARG A 462 -5.36 10.87 4.23
C ARG A 462 -5.45 12.28 3.65
N LEU A 463 -4.58 12.66 2.70
CA LEU A 463 -4.58 13.97 2.06
C LEU A 463 -5.91 14.27 1.35
N ALA A 464 -6.46 13.30 0.61
CA ALA A 464 -7.77 13.45 -0.01
C ALA A 464 -8.85 13.75 1.05
N GLY A 465 -8.85 13.05 2.18
CA GLY A 465 -9.76 13.34 3.31
C GLY A 465 -9.53 14.73 3.94
N GLU A 466 -8.28 15.22 4.00
CA GLU A 466 -7.97 16.58 4.43
C GLU A 466 -8.51 17.62 3.44
N ASN A 467 -8.34 17.40 2.14
CA ASN A 467 -8.80 18.31 1.08
C ASN A 467 -10.33 18.30 0.94
N MET A 468 -10.97 17.13 1.10
CA MET A 468 -12.43 17.01 1.25
C MET A 468 -12.96 17.79 2.47
N THR A 469 -12.15 17.97 3.51
CA THR A 469 -12.43 18.83 4.68
C THR A 469 -11.70 20.18 4.61
N GLY A 470 -11.50 20.70 3.38
CA GLY A 470 -11.13 22.10 3.13
C GLY A 470 -9.65 22.46 3.32
N ALA A 471 -8.73 21.49 3.37
CA ALA A 471 -7.31 21.78 3.61
C ALA A 471 -6.56 22.40 2.41
N ALA A 472 -6.99 22.13 1.16
CA ALA A 472 -6.38 22.60 -0.08
C ALA A 472 -4.83 22.44 -0.13
N LYS A 473 -4.35 21.24 0.22
CA LYS A 473 -2.92 20.91 0.29
C LYS A 473 -2.47 20.05 -0.90
N PRO A 474 -1.28 20.29 -1.48
CA PRO A 474 -0.76 19.48 -2.58
C PRO A 474 -0.12 18.16 -2.11
N TYR A 475 -0.11 17.15 -2.98
CA TYR A 475 0.57 15.87 -2.77
C TYR A 475 2.05 15.97 -3.17
N TRP A 476 2.91 16.33 -2.23
CA TRP A 476 4.37 16.38 -2.40
C TRP A 476 5.12 15.21 -1.76
N HIS A 477 4.40 14.21 -1.25
CA HIS A 477 4.99 13.07 -0.57
C HIS A 477 5.72 12.13 -1.55
N GLN A 478 6.98 11.80 -1.23
CA GLN A 478 7.75 10.79 -1.96
C GLN A 478 7.47 9.42 -1.36
N SER A 479 6.61 8.65 -2.05
CA SER A 479 6.16 7.36 -1.52
C SER A 479 7.25 6.28 -1.56
N MET A 480 7.38 5.55 -0.45
CA MET A 480 8.23 4.37 -0.31
C MET A 480 7.47 3.06 -0.58
N PHE A 481 8.21 2.01 -0.88
CA PHE A 481 7.76 0.62 -0.98
C PHE A 481 8.59 -0.26 -0.05
N TRP A 482 8.05 -1.38 0.42
CA TRP A 482 8.84 -2.44 1.07
C TRP A 482 8.37 -3.84 0.68
N SER A 483 9.26 -4.82 0.81
CA SER A 483 8.98 -6.24 0.64
C SER A 483 9.84 -7.07 1.61
N ASP A 484 9.20 -7.97 2.34
CA ASP A 484 9.83 -8.92 3.26
C ASP A 484 9.67 -10.32 2.66
N LEU A 485 10.77 -11.04 2.38
CA LEU A 485 10.75 -12.42 1.86
C LEU A 485 10.63 -13.47 2.98
N GLY A 486 10.12 -13.05 4.14
CA GLY A 486 10.23 -13.74 5.43
C GLY A 486 10.94 -12.87 6.47
N PRO A 487 11.24 -13.41 7.66
CA PRO A 487 11.82 -12.65 8.76
C PRO A 487 13.27 -12.17 8.54
N ASP A 488 14.01 -12.79 7.60
CA ASP A 488 15.47 -12.62 7.49
C ASP A 488 15.92 -11.66 6.37
N VAL A 489 15.04 -11.31 5.43
CA VAL A 489 15.41 -10.57 4.20
C VAL A 489 14.34 -9.55 3.84
N GLY A 490 14.70 -8.27 3.86
CA GLY A 490 13.84 -7.15 3.50
C GLY A 490 14.46 -6.23 2.45
N TYR A 491 13.58 -5.58 1.69
CA TYR A 491 13.91 -4.53 0.73
C TYR A 491 13.02 -3.33 0.98
N GLU A 492 13.57 -2.13 0.82
CA GLU A 492 12.81 -0.89 0.69
C GLU A 492 13.19 -0.17 -0.60
N ALA A 493 12.28 0.61 -1.17
CA ALA A 493 12.51 1.32 -2.42
C ALA A 493 11.79 2.67 -2.47
N ILE A 494 12.41 3.66 -3.11
CA ILE A 494 11.86 5.01 -3.28
C ILE A 494 12.35 5.66 -4.58
N GLY A 495 11.56 6.59 -5.14
CA GLY A 495 11.89 7.30 -6.38
C GLY A 495 11.68 6.42 -7.62
N LEU A 496 12.51 6.63 -8.65
CA LEU A 496 12.51 5.88 -9.90
C LEU A 496 13.54 4.73 -9.82
N VAL A 497 13.04 3.51 -9.63
CA VAL A 497 13.86 2.30 -9.50
C VAL A 497 13.61 1.37 -10.69
N ASP A 498 14.52 1.41 -11.66
CA ASP A 498 14.43 0.68 -12.93
C ASP A 498 15.83 0.17 -13.29
N SER A 499 15.97 -1.13 -13.51
CA SER A 499 17.27 -1.79 -13.73
C SER A 499 17.92 -1.47 -15.08
N SER A 500 17.24 -0.73 -15.96
CA SER A 500 17.82 -0.18 -17.19
C SER A 500 18.57 1.14 -17.00
N LEU A 501 18.42 1.81 -15.85
CA LEU A 501 19.17 3.01 -15.51
C LEU A 501 20.61 2.66 -15.08
N PRO A 502 21.56 3.61 -15.22
CA PRO A 502 22.85 3.49 -14.54
C PRO A 502 22.65 3.40 -13.03
N THR A 503 23.26 2.39 -12.40
CA THR A 503 23.19 2.18 -10.95
C THR A 503 24.56 2.03 -10.31
N VAL A 504 24.71 2.55 -9.10
CA VAL A 504 25.85 2.25 -8.22
C VAL A 504 25.31 1.53 -6.98
N GLY A 505 25.78 0.30 -6.75
CA GLY A 505 25.46 -0.49 -5.56
C GLY A 505 26.66 -0.56 -4.62
N VAL A 506 26.45 -0.27 -3.34
CA VAL A 506 27.46 -0.36 -2.29
C VAL A 506 26.95 -1.33 -1.22
N PHE A 507 27.74 -2.36 -0.91
CA PHE A 507 27.32 -3.54 -0.15
C PHE A 507 28.23 -3.79 1.05
N ALA A 508 27.66 -4.40 2.10
CA ALA A 508 28.37 -4.77 3.32
C ALA A 508 27.86 -6.11 3.87
N LYS A 509 28.60 -6.69 4.81
CA LYS A 509 28.11 -7.81 5.61
C LYS A 509 26.94 -7.32 6.47
N ALA A 510 25.90 -8.16 6.62
CA ALA A 510 24.81 -7.86 7.53
C ALA A 510 25.23 -8.11 8.98
N THR A 511 24.83 -7.21 9.87
CA THR A 511 24.90 -7.41 11.32
C THR A 511 23.64 -8.13 11.82
N ALA A 512 23.60 -8.55 13.09
CA ALA A 512 22.46 -9.26 13.67
C ALA A 512 21.14 -8.45 13.70
N GLN A 513 21.19 -7.12 13.53
CA GLN A 513 20.01 -6.23 13.48
C GLN A 513 19.51 -5.96 12.05
N ASP A 514 20.29 -6.30 11.03
CA ASP A 514 20.05 -5.95 9.62
C ASP A 514 19.07 -6.94 8.95
N ASN A 515 17.87 -7.10 9.53
CA ASN A 515 16.82 -7.99 9.02
C ASN A 515 15.39 -7.52 9.41
N PRO A 516 14.35 -7.92 8.66
CA PRO A 516 12.94 -7.59 8.92
C PRO A 516 12.45 -7.90 10.34
N LYS A 517 12.91 -9.00 10.93
CA LYS A 517 12.50 -9.40 12.28
C LYS A 517 13.02 -8.42 13.33
N SER A 518 14.32 -8.13 13.34
CA SER A 518 14.92 -7.18 14.28
C SER A 518 14.35 -5.77 14.10
N ALA A 519 14.11 -5.31 12.88
CA ALA A 519 13.42 -4.04 12.63
C ALA A 519 11.98 -4.02 13.18
N THR A 520 11.26 -5.15 13.17
CA THR A 520 9.92 -5.29 13.78
C THR A 520 9.96 -5.48 15.30
N GLU A 521 11.03 -6.02 15.86
CA GLU A 521 11.26 -6.07 17.31
C GLU A 521 11.52 -4.67 17.87
N GLN A 522 12.37 -3.88 17.20
CA GLN A 522 12.67 -2.49 17.58
C GLN A 522 11.46 -1.55 17.46
N SER A 523 10.78 -1.55 16.31
CA SER A 523 9.65 -0.64 16.04
C SER A 523 8.30 -1.10 16.60
N GLY A 524 8.16 -2.39 16.91
CA GLY A 524 6.89 -3.01 17.28
C GLY A 524 5.93 -3.32 16.12
N THR A 525 6.28 -2.97 14.86
CA THR A 525 5.42 -3.12 13.67
C THR A 525 6.11 -3.85 12.50
N GLY A 526 5.34 -4.64 11.74
CA GLY A 526 5.76 -5.22 10.44
C GLY A 526 5.46 -4.32 9.23
N ILE A 527 4.72 -3.23 9.43
CA ILE A 527 4.34 -2.30 8.36
C ILE A 527 5.43 -1.21 8.27
N ARG A 528 6.42 -1.39 7.37
CA ARG A 528 7.62 -0.53 7.33
C ARG A 528 7.33 0.95 7.15
N SER A 529 6.27 1.31 6.40
CA SER A 529 5.85 2.71 6.26
C SER A 529 5.41 3.37 7.58
N GLU A 530 5.07 2.59 8.61
CA GLU A 530 4.83 3.11 9.96
C GLU A 530 6.15 3.35 10.71
N SER A 531 7.15 2.46 10.57
CA SER A 531 8.44 2.56 11.29
C SER A 531 9.41 3.56 10.69
N GLU A 532 9.50 3.63 9.36
CA GLU A 532 10.35 4.59 8.63
C GLU A 532 9.90 6.05 8.77
N THR A 533 8.67 6.25 9.25
CA THR A 533 7.93 7.52 9.22
C THR A 533 7.68 8.05 7.80
N GLU A 534 6.89 9.11 7.71
CA GLU A 534 6.56 9.82 6.47
C GLU A 534 7.48 11.04 6.23
N SER A 535 8.46 11.28 7.11
CA SER A 535 9.33 12.47 7.08
C SER A 535 10.57 12.30 6.20
N GLU A 536 11.18 13.43 5.85
CA GLU A 536 12.54 13.53 5.32
C GLU A 536 13.51 13.93 6.44
N ALA A 537 14.79 13.57 6.31
CA ALA A 537 15.83 14.04 7.21
C ALA A 537 16.08 15.55 7.02
N SER A 538 16.19 16.31 8.11
CA SER A 538 16.46 17.76 8.06
C SER A 538 17.82 18.07 7.42
N GLU A 539 18.83 17.26 7.75
CA GLU A 539 20.22 17.38 7.28
C GLU A 539 20.82 15.99 7.05
N ILE A 540 21.83 15.91 6.18
CA ILE A 540 22.52 14.66 5.80
C ILE A 540 24.04 14.89 5.74
N THR A 541 24.65 15.12 6.90
CA THR A 541 26.10 15.29 7.03
C THR A 541 26.80 13.92 6.93
N ILE A 542 27.67 13.75 5.94
CA ILE A 542 28.46 12.52 5.77
C ILE A 542 29.43 12.39 6.96
N PRO A 543 29.45 11.25 7.68
CA PRO A 543 30.33 11.07 8.83
C PRO A 543 31.80 11.03 8.38
N PRO A 544 32.72 11.71 9.10
CA PRO A 544 34.13 11.70 8.75
C PRO A 544 34.74 10.32 9.01
N SER A 545 35.34 9.72 7.98
CA SER A 545 36.11 8.47 8.13
C SER A 545 37.25 8.38 7.13
N THR A 546 38.19 7.47 7.40
CA THR A 546 39.31 7.16 6.50
C THR A 546 38.77 6.69 5.14
N PRO A 547 39.34 7.14 4.00
CA PRO A 547 38.94 6.65 2.69
C PRO A 547 39.18 5.14 2.56
N ALA A 548 38.10 4.36 2.57
CA ALA A 548 38.15 2.96 2.18
C ALA A 548 38.23 2.89 0.64
N VAL A 549 39.26 2.23 0.11
CA VAL A 549 39.40 2.06 -1.35
C VAL A 549 38.25 1.17 -1.84
N PRO A 550 37.41 1.62 -2.79
CA PRO A 550 36.33 0.79 -3.32
C PRO A 550 36.89 -0.48 -3.95
N GLN A 551 36.43 -1.64 -3.47
CA GLN A 551 36.79 -2.93 -4.06
C GLN A 551 35.64 -3.39 -4.97
N ALA A 552 35.99 -3.94 -6.14
CA ALA A 552 35.01 -4.58 -7.00
C ALA A 552 34.51 -5.87 -6.30
N PRO A 553 33.19 -6.15 -6.29
CA PRO A 553 32.66 -7.35 -5.65
C PRO A 553 33.34 -8.62 -6.16
N VAL A 554 33.96 -9.37 -5.27
CA VAL A 554 34.65 -10.63 -5.59
C VAL A 554 33.65 -11.77 -5.55
N GLN A 555 33.71 -12.66 -6.54
CA GLN A 555 32.81 -13.80 -6.62
C GLN A 555 33.05 -14.75 -5.43
N GLY A 556 32.08 -14.80 -4.51
CA GLY A 556 32.18 -15.55 -3.25
C GLY A 556 32.10 -14.69 -1.98
N GLU A 557 31.96 -13.37 -2.09
CA GLU A 557 31.76 -12.50 -0.92
C GLU A 557 30.31 -12.56 -0.39
N ASP A 558 30.18 -12.98 0.87
CA ASP A 558 28.91 -13.06 1.62
C ASP A 558 28.45 -11.67 2.10
N TYR A 559 28.15 -10.76 1.18
CA TYR A 559 27.39 -9.56 1.51
C TYR A 559 25.96 -9.91 1.96
N GLY A 560 25.41 -9.11 2.88
CA GLY A 560 24.08 -9.33 3.47
C GLY A 560 23.19 -8.10 3.53
N LYS A 561 23.73 -6.91 3.24
CA LYS A 561 23.00 -5.64 3.13
C LYS A 561 23.63 -4.72 2.08
N GLY A 562 22.89 -3.71 1.62
CA GLY A 562 23.44 -2.71 0.70
C GLY A 562 22.45 -1.61 0.31
N VAL A 563 23.00 -0.53 -0.27
CA VAL A 563 22.26 0.57 -0.89
C VAL A 563 22.55 0.60 -2.38
N ILE A 564 21.52 0.82 -3.20
CA ILE A 564 21.63 0.93 -4.65
C ILE A 564 21.03 2.27 -5.08
N PHE A 565 21.88 3.13 -5.64
CA PHE A 565 21.51 4.43 -6.20
C PHE A 565 21.22 4.29 -7.70
N TYR A 566 20.09 4.83 -8.16
CA TYR A 566 19.68 4.89 -9.57
C TYR A 566 19.88 6.32 -10.07
N LEU A 567 20.57 6.48 -11.20
CA LEU A 567 21.18 7.76 -11.57
C LEU A 567 20.64 8.34 -12.89
N ARG A 568 20.62 9.67 -12.95
CA ARG A 568 20.62 10.46 -14.19
C ARG A 568 21.59 11.62 -14.01
N ASP A 569 22.60 11.74 -14.87
CA ASP A 569 23.56 12.85 -14.87
C ASP A 569 24.19 13.14 -13.48
N LYS A 570 24.68 12.08 -12.81
CA LYS A 570 25.17 12.04 -11.40
C LYS A 570 24.15 12.36 -10.30
N VAL A 571 22.90 12.72 -10.64
CA VAL A 571 21.82 12.94 -9.67
C VAL A 571 21.13 11.61 -9.35
N VAL A 572 20.87 11.37 -8.07
CA VAL A 572 20.11 10.20 -7.59
C VAL A 572 18.61 10.42 -7.80
N VAL A 573 17.99 9.58 -8.64
CA VAL A 573 16.55 9.64 -8.95
C VAL A 573 15.74 8.52 -8.28
N GLY A 574 16.41 7.51 -7.74
CA GLY A 574 15.81 6.43 -6.97
C GLY A 574 16.83 5.71 -6.10
N ILE A 575 16.35 5.07 -5.04
CA ILE A 575 17.16 4.29 -4.10
C ILE A 575 16.44 2.96 -3.82
N VAL A 576 17.19 1.86 -3.81
CA VAL A 576 16.79 0.59 -3.17
C VAL A 576 17.70 0.34 -1.98
N LEU A 577 17.09 -0.01 -0.85
CA LEU A 577 17.76 -0.49 0.35
C LEU A 577 17.51 -2.00 0.47
N TRP A 578 18.57 -2.76 0.76
CA TRP A 578 18.49 -4.19 1.03
C TRP A 578 19.03 -4.45 2.43
N ASN A 579 18.18 -4.97 3.32
CA ASN A 579 18.50 -5.19 4.73
C ASN A 579 19.05 -3.95 5.47
N ILE A 580 18.60 -2.75 5.07
CA ILE A 580 18.83 -1.49 5.80
C ILE A 580 17.46 -0.94 6.16
N PHE A 581 17.26 -0.60 7.43
CA PHE A 581 16.00 -0.10 7.99
C PHE A 581 16.26 1.14 8.85
N ASN A 582 15.21 1.93 9.10
CA ASN A 582 15.23 3.22 9.79
C ASN A 582 16.14 4.24 9.09
N ARG A 583 16.09 4.28 7.75
CA ARG A 583 16.95 5.13 6.89
C ARG A 583 16.21 5.74 5.68
N MET A 584 14.93 5.47 5.49
CA MET A 584 14.13 6.09 4.42
C MET A 584 14.07 7.63 4.46
N PRO A 585 14.07 8.32 5.64
CA PRO A 585 14.15 9.79 5.68
C PRO A 585 15.42 10.36 5.02
N ILE A 586 16.54 9.63 5.09
CA ILE A 586 17.80 9.99 4.41
C ILE A 586 17.65 9.81 2.90
N ALA A 587 17.07 8.68 2.47
CA ALA A 587 16.83 8.40 1.05
C ALA A 587 15.88 9.44 0.40
N ARG A 588 14.81 9.84 1.11
CA ARG A 588 13.94 10.96 0.70
C ARG A 588 14.74 12.24 0.51
N LYS A 589 15.53 12.64 1.52
CA LYS A 589 16.33 13.87 1.52
C LYS A 589 17.29 13.93 0.33
N ILE A 590 18.06 12.87 0.07
CA ILE A 590 18.98 12.77 -1.08
C ILE A 590 18.25 13.01 -2.42
N ILE A 591 17.16 12.28 -2.69
CA ILE A 591 16.40 12.39 -3.96
C ILE A 591 15.70 13.76 -4.05
N LYS A 592 15.25 14.32 -2.93
CA LYS A 592 14.56 15.60 -2.87
C LYS A 592 15.48 16.79 -3.12
N ASP A 593 16.68 16.78 -2.57
CA ASP A 593 17.68 17.81 -2.88
C ASP A 593 18.08 17.68 -4.35
N GLY A 594 18.43 16.48 -4.80
CA GLY A 594 18.72 16.21 -6.22
C GLY A 594 20.03 16.82 -6.69
N GLU A 595 21.00 16.92 -5.78
CA GLU A 595 22.37 17.33 -6.06
C GLU A 595 23.13 16.27 -6.87
N GLN A 596 24.23 16.67 -7.50
CA GLN A 596 25.18 15.73 -8.10
C GLN A 596 26.13 15.19 -7.02
N HIS A 597 26.39 13.88 -7.06
CA HIS A 597 27.34 13.24 -6.16
C HIS A 597 28.56 12.76 -6.95
N GLU A 598 29.75 13.24 -6.57
CA GLU A 598 31.03 12.81 -7.17
C GLU A 598 31.48 11.43 -6.67
N ASP A 599 31.20 11.10 -5.40
CA ASP A 599 31.46 9.78 -4.83
C ASP A 599 30.24 9.27 -4.05
N LEU A 600 29.66 8.17 -4.51
CA LEU A 600 28.49 7.53 -3.89
C LEU A 600 28.88 6.54 -2.78
N ASN A 601 30.16 6.17 -2.63
CA ASN A 601 30.64 5.41 -1.48
C ASN A 601 30.59 6.27 -0.21
N GLU A 602 30.95 7.54 -0.31
CA GLU A 602 30.80 8.53 0.77
C GLU A 602 29.32 8.70 1.16
N VAL A 603 28.41 8.78 0.18
CA VAL A 603 26.96 8.84 0.43
C VAL A 603 26.43 7.56 1.08
N ALA A 604 26.99 6.39 0.74
CA ALA A 604 26.60 5.11 1.34
C ALA A 604 26.89 5.03 2.84
N LYS A 605 27.83 5.82 3.38
CA LYS A 605 28.08 5.92 4.83
C LYS A 605 26.84 6.37 5.62
N LEU A 606 25.99 7.22 5.05
CA LEU A 606 24.71 7.65 5.65
C LEU A 606 23.75 6.47 5.90
N PHE A 607 23.91 5.37 5.15
CA PHE A 607 23.11 4.14 5.26
C PHE A 607 23.77 3.06 6.13
N ASN A 608 24.88 3.38 6.80
CA ASN A 608 25.67 2.45 7.61
C ASN A 608 26.13 1.19 6.85
N ILE A 609 26.92 1.43 5.80
CA ILE A 609 27.55 0.41 4.95
C ILE A 609 29.06 0.25 5.23
N HIS A 610 29.60 0.97 6.22
CA HIS A 610 31.04 0.94 6.56
C HIS A 610 31.34 1.00 8.08
N GLU A 611 30.39 0.68 8.97
CA GLU A 611 30.74 0.34 10.37
C GLU A 611 31.13 -1.15 10.43
N ASP A 612 32.26 -1.45 11.05
CA ASP A 612 32.82 -2.79 11.29
C ASP A 612 32.03 -3.61 12.34
#